data_AF-A0A812R3B0-F1
#
_entry.id   AF-A0A812R3B0-F1
#
_cell.length_a   1.000
_cell.length_b   1.000
_cell.length_c   1.000
_cell.angle_alpha   90.00
_cell.angle_beta   90.00
_cell.angle_gamma   90.00
#
_symmetry.space_group_name_H-M   'P 1'
#
loop_
_entity.id
_entity.type
_entity.pdbx_description
1 polymer ?
#
loop_
_entity_poly.entity_id
_entity_poly.type
_entity_poly.pdbx_seq_one_letter_code
_entity_poly.pdbx_strand_id
1 'polypeptide(L)'
;MPHLSAPQVLSQPLSASPWHSDSASTAAETPPADEDRGIHRKQVKFSEGDGTSEDVRQPRSDQAERDKTLATRCVSVLNATTVRKDGKETGPDIDPVQLQRKVYQSIRLLRACSFCGNDIELTLAYACVYFRRVLPSLIHRVGNTEAVHIIVLLIYIAHSFVLDESCPMGEWHKYVFKKYCSVKKMDAALFRILLLLDWRLMVKEEEQAMLLRALRPNKEQL
;
A
#
# COMPACT_ATOMS: atom_id res chain seq x y z
N MET A 1 -35.01 -29.79 16.62
CA MET A 1 -34.24 -28.94 15.68
C MET A 1 -34.08 -27.57 16.35
N PRO A 2 -32.93 -27.25 16.97
CA PRO A 2 -32.76 -25.96 17.63
C PRO A 2 -32.48 -24.86 16.60
N HIS A 3 -33.23 -23.77 16.69
CA HIS A 3 -33.01 -22.55 15.91
C HIS A 3 -31.73 -21.85 16.40
N LEU A 4 -30.71 -21.79 15.55
CA LEU A 4 -29.55 -20.93 15.72
C LEU A 4 -29.94 -19.49 15.36
N SER A 5 -30.14 -18.65 16.37
CA SER A 5 -30.29 -17.21 16.22
C SER A 5 -28.96 -16.58 15.79
N ALA A 6 -28.99 -15.80 14.71
CA ALA A 6 -27.85 -15.02 14.25
C ALA A 6 -27.55 -13.86 15.22
N PRO A 7 -26.26 -13.52 15.43
CA PRO A 7 -25.89 -12.39 16.28
C PRO A 7 -26.21 -11.06 15.59
N GLN A 8 -26.97 -10.21 16.29
CA GLN A 8 -27.14 -8.79 15.95
C GLN A 8 -25.83 -8.04 16.19
N VAL A 9 -25.02 -7.86 15.14
CA VAL A 9 -23.85 -6.99 15.19
C VAL A 9 -24.28 -5.56 14.88
N LEU A 10 -24.34 -4.77 15.95
CA LEU A 10 -24.07 -3.32 16.04
C LEU A 10 -24.08 -2.52 14.72
N SER A 11 -25.27 -2.06 14.33
CA SER A 11 -25.47 -0.94 13.41
C SER A 11 -25.19 0.39 14.12
N GLN A 12 -23.93 0.70 14.44
CA GLN A 12 -23.57 2.09 14.76
C GLN A 12 -23.06 2.78 13.49
N PRO A 13 -23.68 3.90 13.06
CA PRO A 13 -23.13 4.70 11.98
C PRO A 13 -21.80 5.26 12.44
N LEU A 14 -20.73 4.93 11.70
CA LEU A 14 -19.46 5.65 11.75
C LEU A 14 -19.79 7.13 11.57
N SER A 15 -19.80 7.89 12.66
CA SER A 15 -20.01 9.33 12.62
C SER A 15 -18.96 9.88 11.67
N ALA A 16 -19.42 10.43 10.56
CA ALA A 16 -18.60 11.20 9.65
C ALA A 16 -18.09 12.41 10.42
N SER A 17 -16.96 12.28 11.11
CA SER A 17 -16.14 13.44 11.41
C SER A 17 -15.72 13.98 10.05
N PRO A 18 -16.17 15.20 9.68
CA PRO A 18 -15.71 15.84 8.47
C PRO A 18 -14.19 15.90 8.54
N TRP A 19 -13.54 15.55 7.45
CA TRP A 19 -12.12 15.83 7.26
C TRP A 19 -12.01 17.34 7.20
N HIS A 20 -11.97 18.00 8.36
CA HIS A 20 -11.63 19.41 8.45
C HIS A 20 -10.19 19.52 7.99
N SER A 21 -10.04 19.94 6.72
CA SER A 21 -8.85 20.56 6.21
C SER A 21 -8.61 21.81 7.04
N ASP A 22 -7.89 21.66 8.15
CA ASP A 22 -7.36 22.79 8.88
C ASP A 22 -6.37 23.49 7.96
N SER A 23 -6.84 24.61 7.39
CA SER A 23 -6.00 25.62 6.76
C SER A 23 -4.91 26.02 7.75
N ALA A 24 -3.67 25.63 7.45
CA ALA A 24 -2.50 26.00 8.21
C ALA A 24 -2.31 27.51 8.16
N SER A 25 -2.75 28.19 9.22
CA SER A 25 -2.32 29.55 9.55
C SER A 25 -0.97 29.45 10.25
N THR A 26 0.05 30.05 9.63
CA THR A 26 1.44 30.05 10.09
C THR A 26 1.59 31.00 11.30
N ALA A 27 1.36 30.49 12.51
CA ALA A 27 1.85 31.13 13.73
C ALA A 27 3.07 30.35 14.23
N ALA A 28 4.22 31.02 14.24
CA ALA A 28 5.48 30.50 14.74
C ALA A 28 5.41 30.38 16.27
N GLU A 29 5.10 29.20 16.78
CA GLU A 29 5.40 28.84 18.16
C GLU A 29 6.76 28.14 18.22
N THR A 30 7.65 28.73 18.99
CA THR A 30 8.98 28.22 19.32
C THR A 30 8.85 26.87 20.04
N PRO A 31 9.45 25.78 19.56
CA PRO A 31 9.37 24.48 20.22
C PRO A 31 10.11 24.49 21.57
N PRO A 32 9.57 23.83 22.61
CA PRO A 32 10.30 23.57 23.84
C PRO A 32 11.49 22.64 23.57
N ALA A 33 12.58 22.85 24.30
CA ALA A 33 13.78 22.02 24.26
C ALA A 33 13.44 20.58 24.69
N ASP A 34 13.38 19.68 23.72
CA ASP A 34 13.11 18.26 23.95
C ASP A 34 14.40 17.58 24.43
N GLU A 35 14.33 16.96 25.60
CA GLU A 35 15.41 16.17 26.17
C GLU A 35 15.71 14.95 25.29
N ASP A 36 16.97 14.86 24.89
CA ASP A 36 17.58 13.81 24.07
C ASP A 36 17.51 12.44 24.76
N ARG A 37 16.37 11.75 24.63
CA ARG A 37 16.28 10.31 24.93
C ARG A 37 16.85 9.54 23.75
N GLY A 38 18.17 9.35 23.78
CA GLY A 38 18.92 8.54 22.84
C GLY A 38 18.37 7.12 22.71
N ILE A 39 17.51 6.90 21.72
CA ILE A 39 17.17 5.56 21.25
C ILE A 39 18.36 5.11 20.38
N HIS A 40 19.24 4.29 20.94
CA HIS A 40 20.31 3.63 20.20
C HIS A 40 19.72 2.74 19.10
N ARG A 41 19.62 3.30 17.90
CA ARG A 41 19.35 2.58 16.66
C ARG A 41 20.53 1.64 16.42
N LYS A 42 20.39 0.37 16.82
CA LYS A 42 21.35 -0.69 16.46
C LYS A 42 21.49 -0.68 14.93
N GLN A 43 22.68 -0.34 14.45
CA GLN A 43 23.02 -0.58 13.05
C GLN A 43 22.99 -2.09 12.85
N VAL A 44 22.06 -2.56 12.01
CA VAL A 44 22.05 -3.95 11.54
C VAL A 44 23.28 -4.10 10.67
N LYS A 45 24.31 -4.72 11.25
CA LYS A 45 25.53 -5.11 10.55
C LYS A 45 25.16 -6.38 9.78
N PHE A 46 24.86 -6.25 8.49
CA PHE A 46 24.66 -7.39 7.61
C PHE A 46 25.95 -8.23 7.62
N SER A 47 25.84 -9.45 8.11
CA SER A 47 26.90 -10.45 8.00
C SER A 47 27.09 -10.80 6.53
N GLU A 48 28.30 -10.55 6.02
CA GLU A 48 28.76 -11.02 4.72
C GLU A 48 28.80 -12.56 4.75
N GLY A 49 27.67 -13.17 4.35
CA GLY A 49 27.62 -14.60 4.05
C GLY A 49 28.35 -14.84 2.73
N ASP A 50 29.48 -15.53 2.82
CA ASP A 50 30.27 -16.04 1.70
C ASP A 50 29.45 -17.08 0.94
N GLY A 51 28.63 -16.59 0.01
CA GLY A 51 27.93 -17.39 -0.97
C GLY A 51 28.41 -16.95 -2.35
N THR A 52 29.32 -17.72 -2.93
CA THR A 52 29.70 -17.66 -4.35
C THR A 52 28.49 -18.01 -5.23
N SER A 53 27.51 -17.12 -5.29
CA SER A 53 26.51 -17.07 -6.34
C SER A 53 27.05 -16.07 -7.35
N GLU A 54 27.39 -16.52 -8.55
CA GLU A 54 27.68 -15.66 -9.70
C GLU A 54 26.43 -14.82 -10.01
N ASP A 55 26.27 -13.74 -9.26
CA ASP A 55 25.20 -12.78 -9.46
C ASP A 55 25.61 -11.93 -10.66
N VAL A 56 25.17 -12.37 -11.84
CA VAL A 56 25.19 -11.61 -13.09
C VAL A 56 24.49 -10.30 -12.80
N ARG A 57 25.27 -9.28 -12.44
CA ARG A 57 24.80 -7.96 -12.04
C ARG A 57 24.04 -7.35 -13.22
N GLN A 58 22.73 -7.54 -13.24
CA GLN A 58 21.88 -7.00 -14.29
C GLN A 58 22.07 -5.48 -14.36
N PRO A 59 22.10 -4.89 -15.57
CA PRO A 59 22.25 -3.45 -15.72
C PRO A 59 21.17 -2.71 -14.93
N ARG A 60 21.57 -1.72 -14.14
CA ARG A 60 20.64 -0.90 -13.34
C ARG A 60 19.52 -0.25 -14.18
N SER A 61 19.77 0.00 -15.47
CA SER A 61 18.79 0.53 -16.42
C SER A 61 17.59 -0.41 -16.59
N ASP A 62 17.85 -1.71 -16.66
CA ASP A 62 16.85 -2.70 -17.02
C ASP A 62 15.88 -2.91 -15.85
N GLN A 63 16.41 -2.85 -14.62
CA GLN A 63 15.60 -2.93 -13.41
C GLN A 63 14.62 -1.75 -13.29
N ALA A 64 15.09 -0.52 -13.59
CA ALA A 64 14.25 0.67 -13.52
C ALA A 64 13.09 0.61 -14.53
N GLU A 65 13.35 0.13 -15.75
CA GLU A 65 12.31 -0.01 -16.77
C GLU A 65 11.31 -1.13 -16.41
N ARG A 66 11.80 -2.25 -15.86
CA ARG A 66 10.94 -3.33 -15.33
C ARG A 66 10.03 -2.84 -14.20
N ASP A 67 10.57 -2.09 -13.24
CA ASP A 67 9.82 -1.53 -12.12
C ASP A 67 8.77 -0.51 -12.61
N LYS A 68 9.10 0.30 -13.62
CA LYS A 68 8.16 1.24 -14.26
C LYS A 68 7.04 0.49 -14.96
N THR A 69 7.35 -0.57 -15.71
CA THR A 69 6.35 -1.41 -16.40
C THR A 69 5.46 -2.13 -15.38
N LEU A 70 6.01 -2.61 -14.27
CA LEU A 70 5.25 -3.21 -13.18
C LEU A 70 4.29 -2.20 -12.54
N ALA A 71 4.74 -0.98 -12.27
CA ALA A 71 3.89 0.09 -11.75
C ALA A 71 2.73 0.39 -12.70
N THR A 72 3.00 0.53 -14.01
CA THR A 72 1.97 0.76 -15.04
C THR A 72 0.90 -0.32 -15.04
N ARG A 73 1.30 -1.59 -14.98
CA ARG A 73 0.37 -2.73 -14.96
C ARG A 73 -0.45 -2.76 -13.68
N CYS A 74 0.15 -2.50 -12.53
CA CYS A 74 -0.55 -2.38 -11.26
C CYS A 74 -1.64 -1.30 -11.32
N VAL A 75 -1.32 -0.11 -11.86
CA VAL A 75 -2.32 0.95 -12.06
C VAL A 75 -3.44 0.53 -13.01
N SER A 76 -3.12 -0.16 -14.10
CA SER A 76 -4.13 -0.69 -15.03
C SER A 76 -5.09 -1.66 -14.33
N VAL A 77 -4.57 -2.56 -13.47
CA VAL A 77 -5.38 -3.51 -12.68
C VAL A 77 -6.26 -2.80 -11.65
N LEU A 78 -5.73 -1.78 -10.98
CA LEU A 78 -6.48 -0.97 -10.00
C LEU A 78 -7.61 -0.19 -10.70
N ASN A 79 -7.33 0.42 -11.85
CA ASN A 79 -8.34 1.13 -12.64
C ASN A 79 -9.39 0.18 -13.23
N ALA A 80 -9.01 -1.04 -13.62
CA ALA A 80 -10.00 -2.04 -14.04
C ALA A 80 -10.95 -2.46 -12.91
N THR A 81 -10.54 -2.27 -11.65
CA THR A 81 -11.35 -2.59 -10.47
C THR A 81 -12.40 -1.51 -10.17
N THR A 82 -12.18 -0.25 -10.58
CA THR A 82 -13.10 0.86 -10.28
C THR A 82 -14.32 0.93 -11.20
N VAL A 83 -14.46 0.02 -12.15
CA VAL A 83 -15.43 0.11 -13.25
C VAL A 83 -16.63 -0.84 -13.07
N ARG A 84 -17.82 -0.21 -12.93
CA ARG A 84 -19.20 -0.67 -13.24
C ARG A 84 -19.89 -1.68 -12.31
N LYS A 85 -20.73 -1.15 -11.41
CA LYS A 85 -22.12 -1.62 -11.29
C LYS A 85 -23.02 -0.68 -12.10
N ASP A 86 -23.81 -1.22 -13.01
CA ASP A 86 -24.94 -0.55 -13.67
C ASP A 86 -24.62 0.57 -14.69
N GLY A 87 -23.41 0.57 -15.27
CA GLY A 87 -23.03 1.55 -16.29
C GLY A 87 -22.80 2.98 -15.76
N LYS A 88 -22.96 3.20 -14.45
CA LYS A 88 -22.61 4.44 -13.77
C LYS A 88 -21.24 4.27 -13.12
N GLU A 89 -20.27 5.09 -13.52
CA GLU A 89 -18.98 5.15 -12.83
C GLU A 89 -19.22 5.52 -11.37
N THR A 90 -18.85 4.62 -10.49
CA THR A 90 -19.00 4.78 -9.04
C THR A 90 -17.65 4.72 -8.35
N GLY A 91 -16.52 4.72 -9.06
CA GLY A 91 -15.21 4.79 -8.43
C GLY A 91 -14.86 6.21 -7.98
N PRO A 92 -13.98 6.39 -6.98
CA PRO A 92 -13.28 7.66 -6.82
C PRO A 92 -12.49 7.94 -8.11
N ASP A 93 -12.46 9.19 -8.53
CA ASP A 93 -11.68 9.62 -9.69
C ASP A 93 -10.18 9.64 -9.32
N ILE A 94 -9.49 8.52 -9.52
CA ILE A 94 -8.08 8.42 -9.11
C ILE A 94 -7.20 8.93 -10.24
N ASP A 95 -6.42 9.99 -9.99
CA ASP A 95 -5.41 10.48 -10.94
C ASP A 95 -4.39 9.36 -11.24
N PRO A 96 -4.41 8.79 -12.47
CA PRO A 96 -3.58 7.63 -12.80
C PRO A 96 -2.09 7.98 -12.80
N VAL A 97 -1.72 9.23 -13.08
CA VAL A 97 -0.31 9.67 -13.10
C VAL A 97 0.24 9.77 -11.69
N GLN A 98 -0.54 10.37 -10.78
CA GLN A 98 -0.17 10.43 -9.36
C GLN A 98 -0.11 9.03 -8.75
N LEU A 99 -1.08 8.18 -9.06
CA LEU A 99 -1.10 6.79 -8.60
C LEU A 99 0.12 6.01 -9.10
N GLN A 100 0.43 6.07 -10.40
CA GLN A 100 1.58 5.38 -10.98
C GLN A 100 2.88 5.83 -10.32
N ARG A 101 3.05 7.14 -10.10
CA ARG A 101 4.24 7.68 -9.43
C ARG A 101 4.39 7.13 -8.02
N LYS A 102 3.30 7.04 -7.26
CA LYS A 102 3.30 6.53 -5.88
C LYS A 102 3.54 5.03 -5.82
N VAL A 103 2.92 4.24 -6.69
CA VAL A 103 3.18 2.80 -6.82
C VAL A 103 4.64 2.54 -7.19
N TYR A 104 5.18 3.27 -8.17
CA TYR A 104 6.60 3.17 -8.55
C TYR A 104 7.54 3.53 -7.39
N GLN A 105 7.20 4.57 -6.61
CA GLN A 105 7.95 4.96 -5.43
C GLN A 105 7.97 3.85 -4.35
N SER A 106 6.83 3.17 -4.14
CA SER A 106 6.75 2.00 -3.25
C SER A 106 7.60 0.83 -3.76
N ILE A 107 7.55 0.52 -5.06
CA ILE A 107 8.38 -0.54 -5.66
C ILE A 107 9.86 -0.23 -5.44
N ARG A 108 10.30 1.00 -5.71
CA ARG A 108 11.69 1.41 -5.49
C ARG A 108 12.12 1.32 -4.04
N LEU A 109 11.23 1.64 -3.10
CA LEU A 109 11.51 1.46 -1.67
C LEU A 109 11.72 -0.01 -1.34
N LEU A 110 10.84 -0.89 -1.81
CA LEU A 110 10.98 -2.33 -1.61
C LEU A 110 12.29 -2.88 -2.21
N ARG A 111 12.66 -2.43 -3.40
CA ARG A 111 13.96 -2.76 -4.02
C ARG A 111 15.15 -2.29 -3.19
N ALA A 112 15.07 -1.08 -2.62
CA ALA A 112 16.12 -0.55 -1.76
C ALA A 112 16.26 -1.33 -0.44
N CYS A 113 15.21 -2.04 -0.04
CA CYS A 113 15.20 -3.00 1.07
C CYS A 113 15.55 -4.43 0.63
N SER A 114 16.08 -4.60 -0.59
CA SER A 114 16.51 -5.89 -1.16
C SER A 114 15.40 -6.94 -1.37
N PHE A 115 14.12 -6.55 -1.42
CA PHE A 115 13.05 -7.48 -1.75
C PHE A 115 13.14 -7.94 -3.22
N CYS A 116 12.96 -9.24 -3.44
CA CYS A 116 13.06 -9.81 -4.77
C CYS A 116 11.87 -9.42 -5.65
N GLY A 117 11.97 -9.66 -6.97
CA GLY A 117 10.91 -9.25 -7.91
C GLY A 117 9.58 -9.96 -7.67
N ASN A 118 9.64 -11.26 -7.36
CA ASN A 118 8.45 -12.08 -7.14
C ASN A 118 7.68 -11.62 -5.89
N ASP A 119 8.39 -11.25 -4.82
CA ASP A 119 7.79 -10.77 -3.57
C ASP A 119 7.07 -9.44 -3.76
N ILE A 120 7.67 -8.54 -4.55
CA ILE A 120 7.07 -7.26 -4.90
C ILE A 120 5.81 -7.48 -5.76
N GLU A 121 5.86 -8.38 -6.76
CA GLU A 121 4.68 -8.73 -7.56
C GLU A 121 3.55 -9.32 -6.70
N LEU A 122 3.89 -10.22 -5.77
CA LEU A 122 2.94 -10.84 -4.84
C LEU A 122 2.32 -9.80 -3.90
N THR A 123 3.15 -8.92 -3.34
CA THR A 123 2.70 -7.79 -2.52
C THR A 123 1.70 -6.91 -3.27
N LEU A 124 1.98 -6.56 -4.53
CA LEU A 124 1.09 -5.74 -5.35
C LEU A 124 -0.20 -6.47 -5.69
N ALA A 125 -0.16 -7.78 -5.94
CA ALA A 125 -1.35 -8.60 -6.13
C ALA A 125 -2.26 -8.57 -4.89
N TYR A 126 -1.70 -8.76 -3.70
CA TYR A 126 -2.45 -8.65 -2.45
C TYR A 126 -3.08 -7.26 -2.25
N ALA A 127 -2.30 -6.21 -2.50
CA ALA A 127 -2.79 -4.83 -2.40
C ALA A 127 -3.96 -4.56 -3.35
N CYS A 128 -3.94 -5.13 -4.57
CA CYS A 128 -5.05 -5.04 -5.51
C CYS A 128 -6.32 -5.72 -4.96
N VAL A 129 -6.21 -6.91 -4.34
CA VAL A 129 -7.35 -7.57 -3.68
C VAL A 129 -7.89 -6.74 -2.53
N TYR A 130 -7.01 -6.22 -1.67
CA TYR A 130 -7.41 -5.37 -0.56
C TYR A 130 -8.14 -4.12 -1.05
N PHE A 131 -7.65 -3.51 -2.15
CA PHE A 131 -8.31 -2.36 -2.75
C PHE A 131 -9.74 -2.71 -3.20
N ARG A 132 -9.94 -3.88 -3.85
CA ARG A 132 -11.31 -4.33 -4.22
C ARG A 132 -12.24 -4.43 -3.02
N ARG A 133 -11.72 -4.91 -1.88
CA ARG A 133 -12.48 -5.11 -0.64
C ARG A 133 -12.85 -3.78 0.02
N VAL A 134 -11.93 -2.81 0.06
CA VAL A 134 -12.19 -1.51 0.70
C VAL A 134 -12.92 -0.51 -0.20
N LEU A 135 -12.80 -0.65 -1.52
CA LEU A 135 -13.32 0.31 -2.51
C LEU A 135 -14.79 0.69 -2.24
N PRO A 136 -15.74 -0.24 -2.01
CA PRO A 136 -17.14 0.11 -1.73
C PRO A 136 -17.33 1.08 -0.56
N SER A 137 -16.44 1.06 0.44
CA SER A 137 -16.47 1.96 1.58
C SER A 137 -15.84 3.33 1.31
N LEU A 138 -15.00 3.45 0.28
CA LEU A 138 -14.25 4.67 -0.05
C LEU A 138 -14.97 5.57 -1.07
N ILE A 139 -15.76 4.97 -1.97
CA ILE A 139 -16.38 5.61 -3.15
C ILE A 139 -16.97 7.00 -2.88
N HIS A 140 -17.66 7.21 -1.76
CA HIS A 140 -18.33 8.47 -1.45
C HIS A 140 -17.65 9.31 -0.36
N ARG A 141 -16.51 8.85 0.17
CA ARG A 141 -15.92 9.40 1.39
C ARG A 141 -14.53 10.00 1.20
N VAL A 142 -13.87 9.67 0.11
CA VAL A 142 -12.44 9.88 -0.08
C VAL A 142 -12.20 10.70 -1.33
N GLY A 143 -11.39 11.75 -1.21
CA GLY A 143 -10.96 12.55 -2.35
C GLY A 143 -9.92 11.84 -3.21
N ASN A 144 -9.79 12.25 -4.46
CA ASN A 144 -8.89 11.67 -5.47
C ASN A 144 -7.46 11.43 -4.94
N THR A 145 -6.86 12.46 -4.32
CA THR A 145 -5.52 12.39 -3.73
C THR A 145 -5.43 11.43 -2.54
N GLU A 146 -6.47 11.38 -1.72
CA GLU A 146 -6.50 10.50 -0.54
C GLU A 146 -6.61 9.03 -0.96
N ALA A 147 -7.38 8.72 -2.01
CA ALA A 147 -7.51 7.38 -2.57
C ALA A 147 -6.14 6.82 -3.02
N VAL A 148 -5.29 7.65 -3.64
CA VAL A 148 -3.91 7.26 -3.99
C VAL A 148 -3.12 6.86 -2.75
N HIS A 149 -3.18 7.64 -1.68
CA HIS A 149 -2.45 7.35 -0.44
C HIS A 149 -3.00 6.11 0.28
N ILE A 150 -4.31 5.87 0.23
CA ILE A 150 -4.92 4.64 0.73
C ILE A 150 -4.37 3.44 -0.05
N ILE A 151 -4.29 3.49 -1.38
CA ILE A 151 -3.70 2.40 -2.17
C ILE A 151 -2.26 2.11 -1.73
N VAL A 152 -1.44 3.14 -1.51
CA VAL A 152 -0.07 2.95 -1.00
C VAL A 152 -0.06 2.31 0.39
N LEU A 153 -0.99 2.69 1.28
CA LEU A 153 -1.14 2.03 2.58
C LEU A 153 -1.55 0.56 2.45
N LEU A 154 -2.39 0.21 1.49
CA LEU A 154 -2.73 -1.18 1.20
C LEU A 154 -1.50 -1.97 0.72
N ILE A 155 -0.60 -1.35 -0.05
CA ILE A 155 0.68 -1.97 -0.42
C ILE A 155 1.54 -2.21 0.82
N TYR A 156 1.64 -1.24 1.74
CA TYR A 156 2.35 -1.43 3.01
C TYR A 156 1.77 -2.59 3.84
N ILE A 157 0.44 -2.66 3.98
CA ILE A 157 -0.25 -3.73 4.71
C ILE A 157 0.04 -5.09 4.05
N ALA A 158 -0.09 -5.18 2.73
CA ALA A 158 0.19 -6.40 1.97
C ALA A 158 1.64 -6.86 2.16
N HIS A 159 2.61 -5.96 2.03
CA HIS A 159 4.02 -6.27 2.24
C HIS A 159 4.29 -6.78 3.66
N SER A 160 3.66 -6.17 4.67
CA SER A 160 3.86 -6.55 6.07
C SER A 160 3.17 -7.85 6.45
N PHE A 161 2.19 -8.30 5.65
CA PHE A 161 1.46 -9.55 5.86
C PHE A 161 2.09 -10.72 5.09
N VAL A 162 2.53 -10.48 3.86
CA VAL A 162 3.02 -11.52 2.94
C VAL A 162 4.48 -11.88 3.21
N LEU A 163 5.29 -10.93 3.66
CA LEU A 163 6.73 -11.11 3.83
C LEU A 163 7.09 -11.28 5.30
N ASP A 164 8.01 -12.21 5.58
CA ASP A 164 8.48 -12.46 6.94
C ASP A 164 9.25 -11.27 7.53
N GLU A 165 10.04 -10.61 6.68
CA GLU A 165 10.73 -9.36 7.00
C GLU A 165 10.01 -8.19 6.34
N SER A 166 9.77 -7.13 7.12
CA SER A 166 9.07 -5.95 6.63
C SER A 166 9.92 -4.69 6.81
N CYS A 167 9.96 -3.86 5.75
CA CYS A 167 10.45 -2.50 5.81
C CYS A 167 9.65 -1.68 6.84
N PRO A 168 10.31 -1.05 7.85
CA PRO A 168 9.61 -0.34 8.92
C PRO A 168 8.74 0.81 8.41
N MET A 169 7.61 1.05 9.08
CA MET A 169 6.70 2.16 8.78
C MET A 169 7.41 3.52 8.68
N GLY A 170 8.44 3.76 9.50
CA GLY A 170 9.22 5.00 9.45
C GLY A 170 9.92 5.24 8.11
N GLU A 171 10.40 4.19 7.44
CA GLU A 171 11.03 4.32 6.12
C GLU A 171 9.97 4.55 5.03
N TRP A 172 8.82 3.86 5.11
CA TRP A 172 7.66 4.14 4.26
C TRP A 172 7.18 5.59 4.39
N HIS A 173 7.09 6.10 5.61
CA HIS A 173 6.77 7.49 5.85
C HIS A 173 7.81 8.41 5.22
N LYS A 174 9.08 8.23 5.57
CA LYS A 174 10.20 9.04 5.09
C LYS A 174 10.27 9.11 3.56
N TYR A 175 10.12 7.99 2.87
CA TYR A 175 10.28 7.92 1.43
C TYR A 175 8.99 8.14 0.66
N VAL A 176 7.81 7.79 1.18
CA VAL A 176 6.55 7.81 0.41
C VAL A 176 5.54 8.82 0.94
N PHE A 177 5.39 8.96 2.26
CA PHE A 177 4.36 9.80 2.89
C PHE A 177 4.85 11.10 3.54
N LYS A 178 6.16 11.41 3.49
CA LYS A 178 6.77 12.53 4.23
C LYS A 178 6.08 13.88 4.03
N LYS A 179 5.60 14.13 2.82
CA LYS A 179 4.92 15.39 2.45
C LYS A 179 3.40 15.36 2.64
N TYR A 180 2.84 14.21 3.02
CA TYR A 180 1.39 13.99 3.06
C TYR A 180 0.84 14.00 4.48
N CYS A 181 1.43 13.23 5.39
CA CYS A 181 0.94 13.11 6.77
C CYS A 181 2.10 12.97 7.74
N SER A 182 1.83 12.95 9.05
CA SER A 182 2.81 12.55 10.07
C SER A 182 2.79 11.03 10.28
N VAL A 183 3.84 10.45 10.88
CA VAL A 183 3.87 9.01 11.21
C VAL A 183 2.67 8.61 12.07
N LYS A 184 2.27 9.43 13.05
CA LYS A 184 1.08 9.20 13.89
C LYS A 184 -0.22 9.15 13.07
N LYS A 185 -0.38 10.04 12.08
CA LYS A 185 -1.55 10.04 11.19
C LYS A 185 -1.52 8.81 10.26
N MET A 186 -0.35 8.40 9.79
CA MET A 186 -0.18 7.19 8.99
C MET A 186 -0.60 5.94 9.76
N ASP A 187 -0.16 5.81 11.02
CA ASP A 187 -0.52 4.70 11.91
C ASP A 187 -2.03 4.62 12.17
N ALA A 188 -2.66 5.76 12.50
CA ALA A 188 -4.11 5.83 12.68
C ALA A 188 -4.89 5.48 11.40
N ALA A 189 -4.41 5.92 10.23
CA ALA A 189 -5.01 5.58 8.95
C ALA A 189 -4.89 4.08 8.64
N LEU A 190 -3.74 3.47 8.96
CA LEU A 190 -3.52 2.05 8.80
C LEU A 190 -4.50 1.21 9.63
N PHE A 191 -4.67 1.55 10.91
CA PHE A 191 -5.63 0.87 11.78
C PHE A 191 -7.05 0.93 11.22
N ARG A 192 -7.47 2.10 10.71
CA ARG A 192 -8.79 2.26 10.07
C ARG A 192 -8.94 1.40 8.82
N ILE A 193 -7.90 1.28 7.99
CA ILE A 193 -7.92 0.41 6.81
C ILE A 193 -8.03 -1.06 7.22
N LEU A 194 -7.33 -1.49 8.28
CA LEU A 194 -7.45 -2.86 8.80
C LEU A 194 -8.88 -3.17 9.29
N LEU A 195 -9.55 -2.19 9.92
CA LEU A 195 -10.97 -2.31 10.27
C LEU A 195 -11.86 -2.44 9.03
N LEU A 196 -11.61 -1.66 7.97
CA LEU A 196 -12.34 -1.79 6.70
C LEU A 196 -12.11 -3.15 6.02
N LEU A 197 -10.95 -3.76 6.24
CA LEU A 197 -10.63 -5.11 5.76
C LEU A 197 -11.22 -6.21 6.66
N ASP A 198 -11.92 -5.87 7.74
CA ASP A 198 -12.41 -6.81 8.76
C ASP A 198 -11.31 -7.74 9.28
N TRP A 199 -10.06 -7.25 9.33
CA TRP A 199 -8.86 -8.02 9.66
C TRP A 199 -8.61 -9.25 8.75
N ARG A 200 -9.30 -9.35 7.61
CA ARG A 200 -9.16 -10.45 6.65
C ARG A 200 -8.07 -10.15 5.63
N LEU A 201 -6.83 -10.39 6.04
CA LEU A 201 -5.65 -10.18 5.20
C LEU A 201 -5.34 -11.36 4.28
N MET A 202 -5.89 -12.53 4.55
CA MET A 202 -5.71 -13.69 3.68
C MET A 202 -6.42 -13.47 2.32
N VAL A 203 -5.69 -13.77 1.25
CA VAL A 203 -6.18 -13.72 -0.13
C VAL A 203 -6.31 -15.16 -0.63
N LYS A 204 -7.37 -15.45 -1.38
CA LYS A 204 -7.56 -16.78 -1.95
C LYS A 204 -6.58 -17.02 -3.08
N GLU A 205 -6.14 -18.26 -3.23
CA GLU A 205 -5.14 -18.63 -4.24
C GLU A 205 -5.59 -18.27 -5.66
N GLU A 206 -6.89 -18.40 -5.98
CA GLU A 206 -7.42 -18.07 -7.30
C GLU A 206 -7.34 -16.55 -7.59
N GLU A 207 -7.65 -15.72 -6.59
CA GLU A 207 -7.55 -14.26 -6.71
C GLU A 207 -6.09 -13.82 -6.88
N GLN A 208 -5.20 -14.42 -6.08
CA GLN A 208 -3.77 -14.18 -6.15
C GLN A 208 -3.21 -14.57 -7.52
N ALA A 209 -3.51 -15.78 -8.02
CA ALA A 209 -3.01 -16.27 -9.30
C ALA A 209 -3.49 -15.42 -10.47
N MET A 210 -4.78 -15.02 -10.45
CA MET A 210 -5.35 -14.12 -11.45
C MET A 210 -4.59 -12.78 -11.52
N LEU A 211 -4.32 -12.17 -10.37
CA LEU A 211 -3.64 -10.87 -10.30
C LEU A 211 -2.15 -10.96 -10.64
N LEU A 212 -1.47 -12.01 -10.19
CA LEU A 212 -0.08 -12.27 -10.60
C LEU A 212 0.04 -12.43 -12.11
N ARG A 213 -0.91 -13.13 -12.75
CA ARG A 213 -0.95 -13.24 -14.21
C ARG A 213 -1.11 -11.87 -14.89
N ALA A 214 -1.95 -10.99 -14.35
CA ALA A 214 -2.14 -9.64 -14.88
C ALA A 214 -0.92 -8.72 -14.66
N LEU A 215 -0.18 -8.91 -13.57
CA LEU A 215 1.01 -8.12 -13.25
C LEU A 215 2.27 -8.58 -13.98
N ARG A 216 2.39 -9.87 -14.28
CA ARG A 216 3.56 -10.45 -14.97
C ARG A 216 3.50 -10.22 -16.48
N PRO A 217 4.66 -10.14 -17.15
CA PRO A 217 4.67 -9.99 -18.61
C PRO A 217 4.21 -11.31 -19.23
N ASN A 218 3.39 -11.25 -20.27
CA ASN A 218 3.07 -12.43 -21.06
C ASN A 218 4.37 -12.94 -21.67
N LYS A 219 4.79 -14.14 -21.25
CA LYS A 219 6.00 -14.78 -21.79
C LYS A 219 5.82 -15.26 -23.23
N GLU A 220 4.61 -15.19 -23.79
CA GLU A 220 4.26 -15.69 -25.13
C GLU A 220 4.63 -14.75 -26.29
N GLN A 221 5.36 -13.65 -26.04
CA GLN A 221 5.76 -12.67 -27.07
C GLN A 221 7.27 -12.51 -27.23
N LEU A 222 8.07 -13.43 -26.69
CA LEU A 222 9.52 -13.53 -26.88
C LEU A 222 9.85 -14.90 -27.49
#